data_AF-A0A965MP97-F1
#
_entry.id   AF-A0A965MP97-F1
#
_cell.length_a   1.000
_cell.length_b   1.000
_cell.length_c   1.000
_cell.angle_alpha   90.00
_cell.angle_beta   90.00
_cell.angle_gamma   90.00
#
_symmetry.space_group_name_H-M   'P 1'
#
loop_
_entity.id
_entity.type
_entity.pdbx_description
1 polymer ?
#
loop_
_entity_poly.entity_id
_entity_poly.type
_entity_poly.pdbx_seq_one_letter_code
_entity_poly.pdbx_strand_id
1 'polypeptide(L)'
;MKPVRGHRKLNDDVIKKVRFLAEFGAPLEHIAPAAGVSYVMLWQWLKNAKGPDPTPLEIKLSEAIEEGRAAGGIRLIGKVAEAAENNDLKATTWMLTHSPAFRDHYSDAAAMQRYRQEGIEMAVQAIIDAGLPPDQERDLLLRISAKTGHNANA
;
A
#
# COMPACT_ATOMS: atom_id res chain seq x y z
N MET A 1 32.89 14.45 -1.42
CA MET A 1 31.91 13.77 -0.53
C MET A 1 30.81 14.77 -0.23
N LYS A 2 29.54 14.50 -0.58
CA LYS A 2 28.43 15.39 -0.19
C LYS A 2 28.23 15.31 1.33
N PRO A 3 27.95 16.41 2.04
CA PRO A 3 27.66 16.35 3.46
C PRO A 3 26.40 15.51 3.68
N VAL A 4 26.50 14.46 4.49
CA VAL A 4 25.36 13.63 4.87
C VAL A 4 24.38 14.51 5.64
N ARG A 5 23.10 14.47 5.25
CA ARG A 5 22.02 15.20 5.94
C ARG A 5 21.98 14.77 7.40
N GLY A 6 22.28 15.69 8.30
CA GLY A 6 22.26 15.44 9.74
C GLY A 6 20.84 15.38 10.28
N HIS A 7 20.52 14.34 11.06
CA HIS A 7 19.24 14.21 11.75
C HIS A 7 19.41 14.51 13.23
N ARG A 8 18.80 15.59 13.72
CA ARG A 8 18.83 15.92 15.16
C ARG A 8 17.91 15.04 16.02
N LYS A 9 16.82 14.54 15.42
CA LYS A 9 15.76 13.77 16.11
C LYS A 9 15.51 12.37 15.58
N LEU A 10 15.90 12.06 14.33
CA LEU A 10 15.75 10.70 13.80
C LEU A 10 16.87 9.83 14.38
N ASN A 11 16.48 8.83 15.16
CA ASN A 11 17.37 7.87 15.81
C ASN A 11 16.64 6.53 15.98
N ASP A 12 17.36 5.52 16.46
CA ASP A 12 16.85 4.17 16.60
C ASP A 12 15.67 4.06 17.58
N ASP A 13 15.62 4.88 18.62
CA ASP A 13 14.51 4.90 19.57
C ASP A 13 13.21 5.39 18.93
N VAL A 14 13.29 6.46 18.12
CA VAL A 14 12.15 6.97 17.35
C VAL A 14 11.69 5.93 16.34
N ILE A 15 12.63 5.29 15.62
CA ILE A 15 12.32 4.26 14.63
C ILE A 15 11.60 3.08 15.29
N LYS A 16 12.09 2.61 16.45
CA LYS A 16 11.47 1.51 17.20
C LYS A 16 10.05 1.85 17.66
N LYS A 17 9.82 3.08 18.15
CA LYS A 17 8.47 3.56 18.52
C LYS A 17 7.54 3.63 17.32
N VAL A 18 8.02 4.16 16.20
CA VAL A 18 7.27 4.25 14.95
C VAL A 18 6.86 2.87 14.45
N ARG A 19 7.79 1.90 14.42
CA ARG A 19 7.52 0.49 14.07
C ARG A 19 6.41 -0.09 14.93
N PHE A 20 6.54 0.04 16.25
CA PHE A 20 5.56 -0.48 17.20
C PHE A 20 4.17 0.12 16.97
N LEU A 21 4.06 1.44 16.82
CA LEU A 21 2.77 2.10 16.61
C LEU A 21 2.16 1.79 15.23
N ALA A 22 3.00 1.59 14.21
CA ALA A 22 2.56 1.18 12.88
C ALA A 22 1.90 -0.21 12.88
N GLU A 23 2.31 -1.10 13.80
CA GLU A 23 1.67 -2.43 14.01
C GLU A 23 0.20 -2.35 14.43
N PHE A 24 -0.22 -1.24 15.03
CA PHE A 24 -1.62 -1.02 15.39
C PHE A 24 -2.42 -0.31 14.31
N GLY A 25 -1.81 -0.06 13.14
CA GLY A 25 -2.46 0.66 12.04
C GLY A 25 -2.70 2.14 12.32
N ALA A 26 -1.98 2.72 13.29
CA ALA A 26 -2.11 4.14 13.60
C ALA A 26 -1.71 5.01 12.39
N PRO A 27 -2.45 6.09 12.09
CA PRO A 27 -2.07 7.02 11.04
C PRO A 27 -0.79 7.78 11.43
N LEU A 28 -0.02 8.23 10.44
CA LEU A 28 1.26 8.91 10.67
C LEU A 28 1.12 10.19 11.50
N GLU A 29 -0.03 10.85 11.39
CA GLU A 29 -0.46 12.03 12.13
C GLU A 29 -0.54 11.76 13.65
N HIS A 30 -0.84 10.52 14.05
CA HIS A 30 -0.86 10.09 15.44
C HIS A 30 0.48 9.47 15.87
N ILE A 31 1.13 8.73 14.97
CA ILE A 31 2.43 8.11 15.24
C ILE A 31 3.50 9.17 15.53
N ALA A 32 3.57 10.23 14.71
CA ALA A 32 4.59 11.25 14.83
C ALA A 32 4.64 11.90 16.23
N PRO A 33 3.54 12.51 16.75
CA PRO A 33 3.56 13.10 18.08
C PRO A 33 3.81 12.07 19.19
N ALA A 34 3.28 10.85 19.07
CA ALA A 34 3.53 9.77 20.03
C ALA A 34 5.01 9.33 20.05
N ALA A 35 5.71 9.43 18.93
CA ALA A 35 7.15 9.21 18.82
C ALA A 35 8.00 10.43 19.21
N GLY A 36 7.37 11.57 19.57
CA GLY A 36 8.06 12.80 19.98
C GLY A 36 8.57 13.68 18.84
N VAL A 37 8.04 13.50 17.64
CA VAL A 37 8.41 14.26 16.43
C VAL A 37 7.17 14.91 15.80
N SER A 38 7.37 15.93 14.95
CA SER A 38 6.23 16.51 14.23
C SER A 38 5.87 15.65 13.02
N TYR A 39 4.59 15.67 12.64
CA TYR A 39 4.10 14.95 11.45
C TYR A 39 4.89 15.35 10.19
N VAL A 40 5.15 16.65 10.02
CA VAL A 40 5.91 17.18 8.88
C VAL A 40 7.33 16.60 8.81
N MET A 41 8.01 16.44 9.96
CA MET A 41 9.34 15.84 10.00
C MET A 41 9.29 14.37 9.59
N LEU A 42 8.34 13.60 10.15
CA LEU A 42 8.18 12.19 9.84
C LEU A 42 7.88 12.00 8.34
N TRP A 43 6.96 12.77 7.79
CA TRP A 43 6.62 12.75 6.38
C TRP A 43 7.82 13.11 5.49
N GLN A 44 8.59 14.13 5.85
CA GLN A 44 9.76 14.54 5.09
C GLN A 44 10.82 13.45 5.06
N TRP A 45 11.08 12.76 6.17
CA TRP A 45 12.02 11.63 6.22
C TRP A 45 11.58 10.47 5.31
N LEU A 46 10.29 10.14 5.31
CA LEU A 46 9.75 9.11 4.43
C LEU A 46 9.80 9.49 2.96
N LYS A 47 9.57 10.77 2.64
CA LYS A 47 9.75 11.29 1.28
C LYS A 47 11.22 11.19 0.85
N ASN A 48 12.15 11.52 1.75
CA ASN A 48 13.58 11.44 1.46
C ASN A 48 14.05 10.00 1.27
N ALA A 49 13.51 9.04 2.03
CA ALA A 49 13.82 7.61 1.91
C ALA A 49 13.54 7.06 0.50
N LYS A 50 12.52 7.60 -0.18
CA LYS A 50 12.14 7.26 -1.56
C LYS A 50 12.80 8.18 -2.60
N GLY A 51 13.62 9.12 -2.16
CA GLY A 51 14.26 10.12 -2.99
C GLY A 51 15.59 9.64 -3.60
N PRO A 52 16.28 10.53 -4.34
CA PRO A 52 17.53 10.20 -5.04
C PRO A 52 18.76 10.09 -4.12
N ASP A 53 18.68 10.55 -2.87
CA ASP A 53 19.80 10.56 -1.91
C ASP A 53 19.29 10.31 -0.48
N PRO A 54 18.84 9.07 -0.19
CA PRO A 54 18.30 8.70 1.11
C PRO A 54 19.43 8.43 2.12
N THR A 55 19.26 8.87 3.36
CA THR A 55 20.18 8.50 4.44
C THR A 55 19.85 7.11 5.02
N PRO A 56 20.82 6.39 5.60
CA PRO A 56 20.57 5.07 6.20
C PRO A 56 19.45 5.07 7.26
N LEU A 57 19.33 6.13 8.05
CA LEU A 57 18.26 6.25 9.06
C LEU A 57 16.88 6.48 8.43
N GLU A 58 16.79 7.19 7.31
CA GLU A 58 15.54 7.39 6.58
C GLU A 58 15.06 6.09 5.92
N ILE A 59 15.99 5.32 5.36
CA ILE A 59 15.71 3.97 4.83
C ILE A 59 15.20 3.07 5.96
N LYS A 60 15.95 3.00 7.06
CA LYS A 60 15.59 2.19 8.24
C LYS A 60 14.23 2.57 8.81
N LEU A 61 13.90 3.86 8.84
CA LEU A 61 12.56 4.35 9.23
C LEU A 61 11.47 3.85 8.28
N SER A 62 11.70 3.94 6.96
CA SER A 62 10.74 3.48 5.96
C SER A 62 10.50 1.97 6.09
N GLU A 63 11.57 1.18 6.19
CA GLU A 63 11.50 -0.27 6.40
C GLU A 63 10.75 -0.62 7.69
N ALA A 64 11.05 0.09 8.78
CA ALA A 64 10.40 -0.12 10.07
C ALA A 64 8.88 0.15 10.04
N ILE A 65 8.41 1.11 9.24
CA ILE A 65 6.97 1.34 9.06
C ILE A 65 6.32 0.19 8.30
N GLU A 66 6.95 -0.26 7.21
CA GLU A 66 6.43 -1.38 6.41
C GLU A 66 6.44 -2.69 7.21
N GLU A 67 7.51 -2.95 7.97
CA GLU A 67 7.60 -4.09 8.88
C GLU A 67 6.50 -4.04 9.96
N GLY A 68 6.32 -2.89 10.60
CA GLY A 68 5.27 -2.69 11.59
C GLY A 68 3.89 -2.96 11.00
N ARG A 69 3.57 -2.39 9.83
CA ARG A 69 2.30 -2.63 9.13
C ARG A 69 2.09 -4.09 8.78
N ALA A 70 3.11 -4.78 8.26
CA ALA A 70 3.04 -6.20 7.94
C ALA A 70 2.77 -7.05 9.18
N ALA A 71 3.48 -6.79 10.29
CA ALA A 71 3.24 -7.46 11.56
C ALA A 71 1.82 -7.22 12.08
N GLY A 72 1.32 -5.99 11.96
CA GLY A 72 -0.05 -5.62 12.32
C GLY A 72 -1.09 -6.37 11.51
N GLY A 73 -0.86 -6.50 10.19
CA GLY A 73 -1.68 -7.31 9.29
C GLY A 73 -1.72 -8.77 9.71
N ILE A 74 -0.57 -9.41 9.94
CA ILE A 74 -0.50 -10.82 10.39
C ILE A 74 -1.25 -11.01 11.71
N ARG A 75 -1.07 -10.10 12.68
CA ARG A 75 -1.75 -10.18 13.98
C ARG A 75 -3.27 -10.09 13.84
N LEU A 76 -3.77 -9.19 13.00
CA LEU A 76 -5.21 -9.07 12.80
C LEU A 76 -5.79 -10.29 12.06
N ILE A 77 -5.05 -10.91 11.14
CA ILE A 77 -5.43 -12.20 10.54
C ILE A 77 -5.57 -13.28 11.61
N GLY A 78 -4.64 -13.35 12.58
CA GLY A 78 -4.75 -14.25 13.72
C GLY A 78 -6.02 -14.03 14.54
N LYS A 79 -6.38 -12.77 14.80
CA LYS A 79 -7.64 -12.43 15.49
C LYS A 79 -8.88 -12.79 14.69
N VAL A 80 -8.82 -12.65 13.36
CA VAL A 80 -9.89 -13.09 12.45
C VAL A 80 -10.06 -14.60 12.50
N ALA A 81 -8.96 -15.37 12.50
CA ALA A 81 -9.01 -16.82 12.64
C ALA A 81 -9.62 -17.25 13.98
N GLU A 82 -9.16 -16.64 15.08
CA GLU A 82 -9.71 -16.89 16.43
C GLU A 82 -11.21 -16.53 16.52
N ALA A 83 -11.63 -15.40 15.96
CA ALA A 83 -13.03 -15.00 15.94
C ALA A 83 -13.89 -15.93 15.08
N ALA A 84 -13.36 -16.46 13.97
CA ALA A 84 -14.03 -17.47 13.16
C ALA A 84 -14.20 -18.80 13.92
N GLU A 85 -13.19 -19.27 14.63
CA GLU A 85 -13.24 -20.47 15.48
C GLU A 85 -14.27 -20.32 16.62
N ASN A 86 -14.40 -19.11 17.17
CA ASN A 86 -15.35 -18.77 18.22
C ASN A 86 -16.75 -18.37 17.70
N ASN A 87 -17.01 -18.52 16.40
CA ASN A 87 -18.26 -18.20 15.73
C ASN A 87 -18.71 -16.70 15.84
N ASP A 88 -17.76 -15.78 16.06
CA ASP A 88 -17.97 -14.33 15.95
C ASP A 88 -17.65 -13.84 14.53
N LEU A 89 -18.61 -14.10 13.64
CA LEU A 89 -18.50 -13.75 12.23
C LEU A 89 -18.63 -12.24 11.99
N LYS A 90 -19.29 -11.49 12.88
CA LYS A 90 -19.57 -10.05 12.66
C LYS A 90 -18.31 -9.21 12.76
N ALA A 91 -17.53 -9.38 13.82
CA ALA A 91 -16.28 -8.64 14.00
C ALA A 91 -15.27 -8.97 12.88
N THR A 92 -15.22 -10.25 12.50
CA THR A 92 -14.38 -10.77 11.43
C THR A 92 -14.72 -10.17 10.06
N THR A 93 -16.00 -10.24 9.65
CA THR A 93 -16.46 -9.68 8.38
C THR A 93 -16.23 -8.19 8.32
N TRP A 94 -16.54 -7.45 9.40
CA TRP A 94 -16.28 -6.01 9.45
C TRP A 94 -14.80 -5.71 9.27
N MET A 95 -13.91 -6.43 9.96
CA MET A 95 -12.47 -6.20 9.89
C MET A 95 -11.90 -6.46 8.49
N LEU A 96 -12.31 -7.53 7.81
CA LEU A 96 -11.85 -7.85 6.45
C LEU A 96 -12.32 -6.84 5.41
N THR A 97 -13.51 -6.28 5.59
CA THR A 97 -14.15 -5.41 4.58
C THR A 97 -13.92 -3.92 4.83
N HIS A 98 -13.70 -3.49 6.08
CA HIS A 98 -13.61 -2.07 6.44
C HIS A 98 -12.23 -1.64 6.95
N SER A 99 -11.38 -2.55 7.43
CA SER A 99 -10.04 -2.19 7.88
C SER A 99 -9.21 -1.65 6.69
N PRO A 100 -8.55 -0.49 6.82
CA PRO A 100 -7.65 0.02 5.79
C PRO A 100 -6.55 -0.98 5.37
N ALA A 101 -6.12 -1.86 6.28
CA ALA A 101 -5.09 -2.86 6.00
C ALA A 101 -5.58 -4.03 5.14
N PHE A 102 -6.89 -4.28 5.08
CA PHE A 102 -7.45 -5.49 4.45
C PHE A 102 -8.49 -5.22 3.38
N ARG A 103 -9.18 -4.08 3.44
CA ARG A 103 -10.26 -3.77 2.51
C ARG A 103 -9.80 -3.83 1.05
N ASP A 104 -8.57 -3.45 0.76
CA ASP A 104 -8.03 -3.44 -0.60
C ASP A 104 -7.70 -4.87 -1.11
N HIS A 105 -7.68 -5.87 -0.23
CA HIS A 105 -7.39 -7.27 -0.56
C HIS A 105 -8.62 -8.18 -0.46
N TYR A 106 -9.46 -7.97 0.54
CA TYR A 106 -10.53 -8.89 0.94
C TYR A 106 -11.95 -8.33 0.81
N SER A 107 -12.12 -7.04 0.47
CA SER A 107 -13.47 -6.50 0.22
C SER A 107 -14.04 -6.96 -1.12
N ASP A 108 -15.37 -6.96 -1.21
CA ASP A 108 -16.08 -7.20 -2.47
C ASP A 108 -15.71 -6.17 -3.55
N ALA A 109 -15.47 -4.92 -3.14
CA ALA A 109 -14.99 -3.88 -4.04
C ALA A 109 -13.62 -4.23 -4.65
N ALA A 110 -12.71 -4.78 -3.83
CA ALA A 110 -11.41 -5.26 -4.30
C ALA A 110 -11.56 -6.47 -5.24
N ALA A 111 -12.45 -7.42 -4.92
CA ALA A 111 -12.75 -8.55 -5.80
C ALA A 111 -13.29 -8.07 -7.16
N MET A 112 -14.25 -7.14 -7.17
CA MET A 112 -14.82 -6.57 -8.39
C MET A 112 -13.79 -5.82 -9.24
N GLN A 113 -12.84 -5.12 -8.61
CA GLN A 113 -11.75 -4.47 -9.34
C GLN A 113 -10.82 -5.50 -10.00
N ARG A 114 -10.46 -6.59 -9.31
CA ARG A 114 -9.67 -7.69 -9.89
C ARG A 114 -10.38 -8.31 -11.09
N TYR A 115 -11.66 -8.67 -10.94
CA TYR A 115 -12.45 -9.21 -12.06
C TYR A 115 -12.54 -8.26 -13.25
N ARG A 116 -12.70 -6.95 -12.99
CA ARG A 116 -12.68 -5.94 -14.07
C ARG A 116 -11.32 -5.92 -14.76
N GLN A 117 -10.24 -5.96 -14.01
CA GLN A 117 -8.88 -5.88 -14.53
C GLN A 117 -8.53 -7.11 -15.38
N GLU A 118 -8.83 -8.32 -14.88
CA GLU A 118 -8.70 -9.57 -15.62
C GLU A 118 -9.50 -9.54 -16.93
N GLY A 119 -10.74 -9.04 -16.91
CA GLY A 119 -11.56 -8.91 -18.11
C GLY A 119 -11.01 -7.93 -19.14
N ILE A 120 -10.37 -6.84 -18.70
CA ILE A 120 -9.69 -5.88 -19.60
C ILE A 120 -8.45 -6.52 -20.21
N GLU A 121 -7.63 -7.20 -19.41
CA GLU A 121 -6.42 -7.89 -19.88
C GLU A 121 -6.76 -8.96 -20.92
N MET A 122 -7.80 -9.78 -20.67
CA MET A 122 -8.28 -10.75 -21.65
C MET A 122 -8.77 -10.09 -22.95
N ALA A 123 -9.47 -8.96 -22.86
CA ALA A 123 -9.95 -8.24 -24.04
C ALA A 123 -8.81 -7.63 -24.85
N VAL A 124 -7.79 -7.07 -24.18
CA VAL A 124 -6.58 -6.54 -24.84
C VAL A 124 -5.82 -7.67 -25.53
N GLN A 125 -5.62 -8.81 -24.85
CA GLN A 125 -4.94 -9.96 -25.44
C GLN A 125 -5.69 -10.49 -26.67
N ALA A 126 -7.02 -10.58 -26.61
CA ALA A 126 -7.83 -11.01 -27.75
C ALA A 126 -7.74 -10.05 -28.96
N ILE A 127 -7.57 -8.74 -28.72
CA ILE A 127 -7.36 -7.74 -29.78
C ILE A 127 -5.98 -7.93 -30.44
N ILE A 128 -4.95 -8.19 -29.65
CA ILE A 128 -3.60 -8.48 -30.14
C ILE A 128 -3.62 -9.78 -30.97
N ASP A 129 -4.24 -10.84 -30.44
CA ASP A 129 -4.32 -12.16 -31.08
C ASP A 129 -5.17 -12.13 -32.37
N ALA A 130 -6.09 -11.17 -32.51
CA ALA A 130 -6.91 -11.00 -33.71
C ALA A 130 -6.10 -10.52 -34.93
N GLY A 131 -4.84 -10.10 -34.75
CA GLY A 131 -3.94 -9.71 -35.85
C GLY A 131 -4.50 -8.55 -36.68
N LEU A 132 -5.15 -7.58 -36.02
CA LEU A 132 -5.77 -6.44 -36.68
C LEU A 132 -4.72 -5.54 -37.34
N PRO A 133 -5.10 -4.77 -38.37
CA PRO A 133 -4.27 -3.68 -38.87
C PRO A 133 -3.87 -2.71 -37.74
N PRO A 134 -2.62 -2.21 -37.70
CA PRO A 134 -2.10 -1.42 -36.57
C PRO A 134 -2.91 -0.16 -36.24
N ASP A 135 -3.58 0.43 -37.23
CA ASP A 135 -4.47 1.58 -37.07
C ASP A 135 -5.77 1.24 -36.34
N GLN A 136 -6.36 0.07 -36.64
CA GLN A 136 -7.57 -0.42 -35.99
C GLN A 136 -7.29 -0.91 -34.57
N GLU A 137 -6.19 -1.64 -34.38
CA GLU A 137 -5.72 -2.07 -33.07
C GLU A 137 -5.54 -0.86 -32.14
N ARG A 138 -4.84 0.17 -32.63
CA ARG A 138 -4.59 1.41 -31.87
C ARG A 138 -5.88 2.15 -31.51
N ASP A 139 -6.84 2.28 -32.43
CA ASP A 139 -8.14 2.91 -32.12
C ASP A 139 -8.90 2.15 -31.03
N LEU A 140 -8.92 0.81 -31.11
CA LEU A 140 -9.57 -0.02 -30.10
C LEU A 140 -8.90 0.09 -28.72
N LEU A 141 -7.57 0.03 -28.66
CA LEU A 141 -6.82 0.18 -27.41
C LEU A 141 -7.02 1.57 -26.79
N LEU A 142 -7.05 2.63 -27.60
CA LEU A 142 -7.34 3.98 -27.12
C LEU A 142 -8.75 4.12 -26.55
N ARG A 143 -9.76 3.50 -27.18
CA ARG A 143 -11.15 3.50 -26.67
C ARG A 143 -11.28 2.71 -25.38
N ILE A 144 -10.59 1.57 -25.26
CA ILE A 144 -10.54 0.81 -24.01
C ILE A 144 -9.91 1.66 -22.93
N SER A 145 -8.74 2.25 -23.20
CA SER A 145 -8.04 3.11 -22.24
C SER A 145 -8.87 4.31 -21.79
N ALA A 146 -9.56 4.99 -22.72
CA ALA A 146 -10.43 6.11 -22.42
C ALA A 146 -11.63 5.72 -21.54
N LYS A 147 -12.16 4.50 -21.72
CA LYS A 147 -13.35 4.02 -20.99
C LYS A 147 -13.01 3.40 -19.63
N THR A 148 -11.84 2.79 -19.49
CA THR A 148 -11.46 2.04 -18.28
C THR A 148 -10.41 2.76 -17.43
N GLY A 149 -9.72 3.77 -17.97
CA GLY A 149 -8.59 4.42 -17.32
C GLY A 149 -7.32 3.55 -17.27
N HIS A 150 -7.34 2.37 -17.89
CA HIS A 150 -6.19 1.46 -17.96
C HIS A 150 -5.29 1.86 -19.15
N ASN A 151 -4.01 2.09 -18.91
CA ASN A 151 -3.05 2.42 -19.97
C ASN A 151 -2.52 1.10 -20.56
N ALA A 152 -3.05 0.69 -21.71
CA ALA A 152 -2.59 -0.51 -22.44
C ALA A 152 -1.24 -0.33 -23.16
N ASN A 153 -0.51 0.77 -22.88
CA ASN A 153 0.81 1.06 -23.45
C ASN A 153 1.88 0.83 -22.36
N ALA A 154 2.18 -0.43 -22.04
CA ALA A 154 3.34 -0.82 -21.22
C ALA A 154 4.02 -2.03 -21.86
#